data_AF-A0A950AKP7-F1
#
_entry.id   AF-A0A950AKP7-F1
#
_cell.length_a   1.000
_cell.length_b   1.000
_cell.length_c   1.000
_cell.angle_alpha   90.00
_cell.angle_beta   90.00
_cell.angle_gamma   90.00
#
_symmetry.space_group_name_H-M   'P 1'
#
loop_
_entity.id
_entity.type
_entity.pdbx_description
1 polymer ?
#
loop_
_entity_poly.entity_id
_entity_poly.type
_entity_poly.pdbx_seq_one_letter_code
_entity_poly.pdbx_strand_id
1 'polypeptide(L)' 'MFAEILNIIFPIFFVLLLGYAAGRANQFDNHQLAGINELVLKFALPASLFVGTCTER' A
#
# COMPACT_ATOMS: atom_id res chain seq x y z
N MET A 1 22.06 -11.12 6.25
CA MET A 1 20.90 -11.30 7.15
C MET A 1 20.27 -9.98 7.55
N PHE A 2 21.00 -9.04 8.17
CA PHE A 2 20.43 -7.73 8.58
C PHE A 2 20.03 -6.84 7.39
N ALA A 3 20.84 -6.83 6.33
CA ALA A 3 20.54 -6.08 5.10
C ALA A 3 19.26 -6.58 4.39
N GLU A 4 19.01 -7.90 4.40
CA GLU A 4 17.80 -8.50 3.81
C GLU A 4 16.54 -8.02 4.52
N ILE A 5 16.59 -7.96 5.85
CA ILE A 5 15.47 -7.47 6.67
C ILE A 5 15.18 -6.01 6.34
N LEU A 6 16.23 -5.18 6.23
CA LEU A 6 16.07 -3.80 5.81
C LEU A 6 15.48 -3.69 4.41
N ASN A 7 15.87 -4.56 3.47
CA ASN A 7 15.37 -4.54 2.10
C ASN A 7 13.87 -4.89 2.02
N ILE A 8 13.39 -5.80 2.88
CA ILE A 8 11.96 -6.15 2.97
C ILE A 8 11.15 -5.04 3.66
N ILE A 9 11.71 -4.46 4.73
CA ILE A 9 11.01 -3.51 5.59
C ILE A 9 10.99 -2.09 4.98
N PHE A 10 12.05 -1.70 4.26
CA PHE A 10 12.18 -0.39 3.63
C PHE A 10 10.97 0.03 2.77
N PRO A 11 10.47 -0.78 1.82
CA PRO A 11 9.32 -0.40 1.00
C PRO A 11 8.04 -0.24 1.82
N ILE A 12 7.86 -1.00 2.90
CA ILE A 12 6.69 -0.91 3.79
C ILE A 12 6.68 0.45 4.49
N PHE A 13 7.82 0.84 5.07
CA PHE A 13 7.97 2.16 5.68
C PHE A 13 7.87 3.29 4.68
N PHE A 14 8.36 3.10 3.46
CA PHE A 14 8.26 4.10 2.40
C PHE A 14 6.78 4.38 2.04
N VAL A 15 5.97 3.34 1.82
CA VAL A 15 4.54 3.50 1.52
C VAL A 15 3.78 4.12 2.70
N LEU A 16 4.10 3.71 3.94
CA LEU A 16 3.51 4.30 5.15
C LEU A 16 3.83 5.81 5.27
N LEU A 17 5.08 6.19 5.04
CA LEU A 17 5.50 7.59 5.14
C LEU A 17 4.83 8.43 4.06
N LEU A 18 4.72 7.93 2.83
CA LEU A 18 3.97 8.58 1.75
C LEU A 18 2.48 8.75 2.11
N GLY A 19 1.84 7.70 2.62
CA GLY A 19 0.44 7.77 3.07
C GLY A 19 0.25 8.80 4.18
N TYR A 20 1.16 8.84 5.16
CA TYR A 20 1.15 9.82 6.23
C TYR A 20 1.38 11.25 5.72
N ALA A 21 2.35 11.47 4.84
CA ALA A 21 2.65 12.78 4.28
C ALA A 21 1.47 13.31 3.45
N ALA A 22 0.84 12.46 2.66
CA ALA A 22 -0.31 12.82 1.85
C ALA A 22 -1.56 13.10 2.71
N GLY A 23 -1.78 12.34 3.79
CA GLY A 23 -2.79 12.66 4.80
C GLY A 23 -2.50 13.96 5.55
N ARG A 24 -1.25 14.20 5.96
CA ARG A 24 -0.82 15.42 6.67
C ARG A 24 -0.97 16.68 5.81
N ALA A 25 -0.74 16.56 4.50
CA ALA A 25 -0.92 17.66 3.56
C ALA A 25 -2.39 18.05 3.35
N ASN A 26 -3.37 17.36 3.97
CA ASN A 26 -4.81 17.51 3.72
C ASN A 26 -5.17 17.48 2.23
N GLN A 27 -4.35 16.79 1.41
CA GLN A 27 -4.61 16.69 -0.02
C GLN A 27 -5.81 15.81 -0.35
N PHE A 28 -6.33 15.08 0.64
CA PHE A 28 -7.47 14.20 0.48
C PHE A 28 -8.61 14.65 1.38
N ASP A 29 -9.71 15.12 0.76
CA ASP A 29 -11.00 15.26 1.44
C ASP A 29 -11.58 13.86 1.77
N ASN A 30 -12.54 13.78 2.68
CA ASN A 30 -13.21 12.54 3.08
C ASN A 30 -13.76 11.74 1.88
N HIS A 31 -14.23 12.45 0.84
CA HIS A 31 -14.67 11.81 -0.40
C HIS A 31 -13.52 11.15 -1.17
N GLN A 32 -12.33 11.75 -1.18
CA GLN A 32 -11.17 11.22 -1.87
C GLN A 32 -10.53 10.05 -1.10
N LEU A 33 -10.54 10.11 0.23
CA LEU A 33 -10.17 8.99 1.09
C LEU A 33 -11.09 7.77 0.86
N ALA A 34 -12.39 8.00 0.71
CA ALA A 34 -13.35 6.95 0.36
C ALA A 34 -13.05 6.34 -1.02
N GLY A 35 -12.73 7.17 -2.02
CA GLY A 35 -12.32 6.70 -3.35
C GLY A 35 -11.03 5.86 -3.34
N ILE A 36 -10.02 6.26 -2.56
CA ILE A 36 -8.79 5.46 -2.40
C ILE A 36 -9.09 4.12 -1.70
N ASN A 37 -9.93 4.12 -0.65
CA ASN A 37 -10.33 2.89 0.03
C ASN A 37 -11.08 1.94 -0.92
N GLU A 38 -12.00 2.47 -1.71
CA GLU A 38 -12.75 1.70 -2.70
C GLU A 38 -11.83 1.12 -3.78
N LEU A 39 -10.83 1.89 -4.26
CA LEU A 39 -9.82 1.39 -5.19
C LEU A 39 -8.99 0.25 -4.58
N VAL A 40 -8.60 0.37 -3.31
CA VAL A 40 -7.87 -0.69 -2.61
C VAL A 40 -8.73 -1.95 -2.51
N LEU A 41 -9.98 -1.82 -2.10
CA LEU A 41 -10.88 -2.96 -1.93
C LEU A 41 -11.26 -3.63 -3.26
N LYS A 42 -11.52 -2.84 -4.31
CA LYS A 42 -12.00 -3.37 -5.60
C LYS A 42 -10.87 -3.81 -6.53
N PHE A 43 -9.68 -3.24 -6.42
CA PHE A 43 -8.56 -3.54 -7.32
C PHE A 43 -7.36 -4.11 -6.59
N ALA A 44 -6.82 -3.41 -5.59
CA ALA A 44 -5.56 -3.83 -4.96
C ALA A 44 -5.70 -5.16 -4.20
N LEU A 45 -6.82 -5.38 -3.51
CA LEU A 45 -7.11 -6.61 -2.77
C LEU A 45 -7.21 -7.83 -3.71
N PRO A 46 -8.08 -7.85 -4.73
CA PRO A 46 -8.13 -8.99 -5.67
C PRO A 46 -6.84 -9.16 -6.47
N ALA A 47 -6.14 -8.09 -6.85
CA ALA A 47 -4.84 -8.20 -7.52
C ALA A 47 -3.78 -8.85 -6.61
N SER A 48 -3.77 -8.51 -5.32
CA SER A 48 -2.85 -9.13 -4.35
C SER A 48 -3.14 -10.62 -4.16
N LEU A 49 -4.42 -11.02 -4.15
CA LEU A 49 -4.81 -12.43 -4.12
C LEU A 49 -4.37 -13.18 -5.38
N PHE A 50 -4.48 -12.57 -6.56
CA PHE A 50 -4.03 -13.15 -7.82
C PHE A 50 -2.50 -13.27 -7.91
N VAL A 51 -1.77 -12.22 -7.53
CA VAL A 51 -0.30 -12.27 -7.49
C VAL A 51 0.15 -13.32 -6.48
N GLY A 52 -0.51 -13.41 -5.31
CA GLY A 52 -0.29 -14.47 -4.34
C GLY A 52 -0.45 -15.87 -4.95
N THR A 53 -1.55 -16.12 -5.68
CA THR A 53 -1.77 -17.44 -6.29
C THR A 53 -0.84 -17.74 -7.47
N CYS A 54 -0.40 -16.72 -8.22
CA CYS A 54 0.54 -16.87 -9.32
C CYS A 54 2.00 -17.00 -8.87
N THR A 55 2.37 -16.38 -7.74
CA THR A 55 3.74 -16.40 -7.23
C THR A 55 4.07 -17.63 -6.39
N GLU A 56 3.07 -18.40 -5.95
CA GLU A 56 3.27 -19.67 -5.23
C GLU A 56 3.66 -20.87 -6.14
N ARG A 57 4.38 -20.63 -7.24
CA ARG A 57 5.05 -21.67 -8.04
C ARG A 57 6.53 -21.37 -8.26
#